data_AF-A0A4S4KQW2-F1
#
_entry.id   AF-A0A4S4KQW2-F1
#
_cell.length_a   1.000
_cell.length_b   1.000
_cell.length_c   1.000
_cell.angle_alpha   90.00
_cell.angle_beta   90.00
_cell.angle_gamma   90.00
#
_symmetry.space_group_name_H-M   'P 1'
#
loop_
_entity.id
_entity.type
_entity.pdbx_description
1 polymer ?
#
loop_
_entity_poly.entity_id
_entity_poly.type
_entity_poly.pdbx_seq_one_letter_code
_entity_poly.pdbx_strand_id
1 'polypeptide(L)'
;MEPLKLDTTLRIIPYPYLLLAGKPGIPLALARQSGKLSSRQSLLLDLRIGSYFKQLHESVQNDWFGLPSQGNDELYSWQEAFTSLLEGLLHEGETIGVNIPYEDVRRYLSRAIGSFLFDDCEVPSLVSLTGDEWTVMVDFDPETPTEDEQVPITSMIPTSYALWGDPMLEAMFLEPSVAFLEGYGGSPVVFARQKTKRLWYNLFLALIVVLQAESSKANRSDTIDSKTSWARDTLVTCIEKLKDAPCY
;
A
#
# COMPACT_ATOMS: atom_id res chain seq x y z
N MET A 1 9.06 -16.51 8.38
CA MET A 1 10.52 -16.24 8.39
C MET A 1 10.88 -15.96 9.83
N GLU A 2 11.62 -16.85 10.50
CA GLU A 2 12.08 -16.55 11.86
C GLU A 2 13.20 -15.52 11.81
N PRO A 3 13.19 -14.51 12.70
CA PRO A 3 14.27 -13.54 12.75
C PRO A 3 15.56 -14.20 13.21
N LEU A 4 16.68 -13.85 12.57
CA LEU A 4 18.02 -14.26 13.02
C LEU A 4 18.30 -13.73 14.44
N LYS A 5 17.78 -12.53 14.74
CA LYS A 5 17.83 -11.94 16.08
C LYS A 5 16.80 -10.83 16.23
N LEU A 6 16.09 -10.81 17.34
CA LEU A 6 15.32 -9.65 17.81
C LEU A 6 15.86 -9.28 19.19
N ASP A 7 16.26 -8.04 19.37
CA ASP A 7 16.73 -7.52 20.66
C ASP A 7 16.11 -6.14 20.89
N THR A 8 15.19 -6.09 21.84
CA THR A 8 14.53 -4.87 22.33
C THR A 8 15.07 -4.45 23.69
N THR A 9 16.09 -5.15 24.22
CA THR A 9 16.60 -4.94 25.59
C THR A 9 17.54 -3.75 25.71
N LEU A 10 18.02 -3.22 24.58
CA LEU A 10 19.00 -2.12 24.49
C LEU A 10 20.36 -2.44 25.15
N ARG A 11 20.64 -3.72 25.43
CA ARG A 11 21.86 -4.14 26.15
C ARG A 11 23.09 -4.22 25.25
N ILE A 12 22.91 -4.55 23.98
CA ILE A 12 24.01 -4.76 23.02
C ILE A 12 24.34 -3.47 22.29
N ILE A 13 23.32 -2.76 21.84
CA ILE A 13 23.40 -1.41 21.25
C ILE A 13 22.25 -0.54 21.79
N PRO A 14 22.38 0.79 21.80
CA PRO A 14 21.38 1.69 22.39
C PRO A 14 20.11 1.87 21.55
N TYR A 15 19.80 0.91 20.66
CA TYR A 15 18.63 0.92 19.79
C TYR A 15 18.03 -0.49 19.70
N PRO A 16 16.69 -0.65 19.65
CA PRO A 16 16.08 -1.91 19.30
C PRO A 16 16.50 -2.33 17.89
N TYR A 17 16.74 -3.62 17.67
CA TYR A 17 17.08 -4.11 16.33
C TYR A 17 16.46 -5.47 16.03
N LEU A 18 16.23 -5.67 14.72
CA LEU A 18 15.74 -6.90 14.12
C LEU A 18 16.70 -7.29 13.00
N LEU A 19 17.26 -8.50 13.07
CA LEU A 19 18.08 -9.10 12.02
C LEU A 19 17.28 -10.20 11.33
N LEU A 20 17.18 -10.09 10.01
CA LEU A 20 16.49 -11.06 9.15
C LEU A 20 17.48 -11.65 8.14
N ALA A 21 17.25 -12.90 7.74
CA ALA A 21 17.99 -13.49 6.64
C ALA A 21 17.50 -12.87 5.32
N GLY A 22 18.35 -12.08 4.66
CA GLY A 22 18.08 -11.57 3.32
C GLY A 22 18.40 -12.62 2.26
N LYS A 23 17.50 -12.80 1.28
CA LYS A 23 17.89 -13.46 0.03
C LYS A 23 18.62 -12.45 -0.86
N PRO A 24 19.62 -12.88 -1.64
CA PRO A 24 20.25 -12.01 -2.63
C PRO A 24 19.21 -11.54 -3.67
N GLY A 25 19.49 -10.39 -4.27
CA GLY A 25 18.65 -9.79 -5.30
C GLY A 25 18.75 -8.27 -5.28
N ILE A 26 18.19 -7.65 -6.31
CA ILE A 26 18.05 -6.19 -6.42
C ILE A 26 16.57 -5.79 -6.46
N PRO A 27 16.21 -4.56 -6.06
CA PRO A 27 14.87 -4.04 -6.27
C PRO A 27 14.48 -4.11 -7.75
N LEU A 28 13.23 -4.48 -8.03
CA LEU A 28 12.67 -4.53 -9.39
C LEU A 28 12.78 -3.17 -10.09
N ALA A 29 12.62 -2.08 -9.34
CA ALA A 29 12.86 -0.72 -9.83
C ALA A 29 14.26 -0.56 -10.47
N LEU A 30 15.32 -1.06 -9.80
CA LEU A 30 16.69 -0.98 -10.32
C LEU A 30 16.89 -1.90 -11.53
N ALA A 31 16.31 -3.11 -11.49
CA ALA A 31 16.34 -4.03 -12.62
C ALA A 31 15.72 -3.39 -13.88
N ARG A 32 14.60 -2.68 -13.73
CA ARG A 32 13.94 -1.93 -14.82
C ARG A 32 14.76 -0.74 -15.29
N GLN A 33 15.26 0.08 -14.35
CA GLN A 33 16.08 1.25 -14.66
C GLN A 33 17.37 0.90 -15.41
N SER A 34 17.90 -0.31 -15.23
CA SER A 34 19.06 -0.79 -15.99
C SER A 34 18.83 -0.86 -17.51
N GLY A 35 17.57 -0.95 -17.96
CA GLY A 35 17.21 -1.16 -19.36
C GLY A 35 17.62 -2.52 -19.92
N LYS A 36 18.04 -3.47 -19.07
CA LYS A 36 18.49 -4.81 -19.47
C LYS A 36 17.41 -5.89 -19.38
N LEU A 37 16.32 -5.62 -18.67
CA LEU A 37 15.14 -6.49 -18.69
C LEU A 37 14.47 -6.44 -20.06
N SER A 38 14.29 -7.60 -20.68
CA SER A 38 13.47 -7.69 -21.89
C SER A 38 11.99 -7.38 -21.60
N SER A 39 11.26 -6.98 -22.62
CA SER A 39 9.80 -6.75 -22.52
C SER A 39 9.07 -7.99 -22.03
N ARG A 40 9.52 -9.19 -22.44
CA ARG A 40 8.93 -10.46 -22.04
C ARG A 40 9.19 -10.78 -20.57
N GLN A 41 10.42 -10.59 -20.08
CA GLN A 41 10.74 -10.75 -18.66
C GLN A 41 9.92 -9.78 -17.80
N SER A 42 9.79 -8.53 -18.23
CA SER A 42 9.00 -7.52 -17.50
C SER A 42 7.52 -7.89 -17.40
N LEU A 43 6.92 -8.37 -18.51
CA LEU A 43 5.54 -8.85 -18.52
C LEU A 43 5.33 -10.08 -17.62
N LEU A 44 6.26 -11.05 -17.66
CA LEU A 44 6.18 -12.25 -16.82
C LEU A 44 6.36 -11.94 -15.34
N LEU A 45 7.20 -10.96 -15.00
CA LEU A 45 7.34 -10.45 -13.63
C LEU A 45 6.04 -9.83 -13.14
N ASP A 46 5.42 -8.94 -13.92
CA ASP A 46 4.13 -8.33 -13.56
C ASP A 46 3.03 -9.38 -13.36
N LEU A 47 2.91 -10.32 -14.29
CA LEU A 47 1.97 -11.45 -14.20
C LEU A 47 2.17 -12.23 -12.90
N ARG A 48 3.43 -12.53 -12.54
CA ARG A 48 3.75 -13.29 -11.34
C ARG A 48 3.47 -12.49 -10.07
N ILE A 49 3.82 -11.21 -10.05
CA ILE A 49 3.51 -10.30 -8.94
C ILE A 49 2.00 -10.28 -8.70
N GLY A 50 1.19 -10.11 -9.76
CA GLY A 50 -0.27 -10.19 -9.67
C GLY A 50 -0.75 -11.51 -9.05
N SER A 51 -0.20 -12.64 -9.50
CA SER A 51 -0.55 -13.96 -8.96
C SER A 51 -0.18 -14.13 -7.48
N TYR A 52 0.92 -13.53 -7.03
CA TYR A 52 1.32 -13.56 -5.63
C TYR A 52 0.43 -12.69 -4.76
N PHE A 53 0.01 -11.51 -5.23
CA PHE A 53 -0.98 -10.70 -4.52
C PHE A 53 -2.33 -11.41 -4.42
N LYS A 54 -2.77 -12.09 -5.49
CA LYS A 54 -3.97 -12.93 -5.43
C LYS A 54 -3.84 -14.01 -4.35
N GLN A 55 -2.74 -14.76 -4.37
CA GLN A 55 -2.48 -15.81 -3.38
C GLN A 55 -2.44 -15.24 -1.96
N LEU A 56 -1.79 -14.09 -1.77
CA LEU A 56 -1.72 -13.40 -0.47
C LEU A 56 -3.12 -13.08 0.04
N HIS A 57 -3.95 -12.41 -0.77
CA HIS A 57 -5.28 -11.97 -0.36
C HIS A 57 -6.27 -13.14 -0.17
N GLU A 58 -6.13 -14.22 -0.93
CA GLU A 58 -7.01 -15.39 -0.80
C GLU A 58 -6.56 -16.35 0.31
N SER A 59 -5.27 -16.43 0.61
CA SER A 59 -4.72 -17.44 1.54
C SER A 59 -4.34 -16.88 2.91
N VAL A 60 -4.14 -15.56 3.02
CA VAL A 60 -3.73 -14.89 4.25
C VAL A 60 -4.84 -13.94 4.65
N GLN A 61 -5.79 -14.49 5.40
CA GLN A 61 -6.99 -13.81 5.89
C GLN A 61 -7.03 -13.83 7.41
N ASN A 62 -7.96 -13.07 7.98
CA ASN A 62 -8.15 -12.97 9.42
C ASN A 62 -9.64 -12.82 9.76
N ASP A 63 -9.99 -13.01 11.03
CA ASP A 63 -11.38 -12.90 11.50
C ASP A 63 -11.82 -11.44 11.74
N TRP A 64 -10.85 -10.51 11.79
CA TRP A 64 -11.07 -9.10 12.08
C TRP A 64 -10.26 -8.16 11.18
N PHE A 65 -10.75 -6.95 11.01
CA PHE A 65 -10.15 -5.85 10.25
C PHE A 65 -9.33 -4.91 11.15
N GLY A 66 -8.33 -4.24 10.56
CA GLY A 66 -7.53 -3.22 11.22
C GLY A 66 -6.04 -3.55 11.29
N LEU A 67 -5.32 -2.92 12.22
CA LEU A 67 -3.86 -3.06 12.32
C LEU A 67 -3.47 -4.36 13.04
N PRO A 68 -2.42 -5.09 12.61
CA PRO A 68 -1.96 -6.30 13.30
C PRO A 68 -1.53 -6.05 14.76
N SER A 69 -1.16 -4.81 15.07
CA SER A 69 -0.76 -4.36 16.41
C SER A 69 -1.91 -3.82 17.25
N GLN A 70 -3.14 -3.74 16.72
CA GLN A 70 -4.27 -3.31 17.53
C GLN A 70 -4.48 -4.32 18.67
N GLY A 71 -4.75 -3.82 19.87
CA GLY A 71 -5.14 -4.67 21.00
C GLY A 71 -6.47 -5.38 20.73
N ASN A 72 -7.09 -6.00 21.73
CA ASN A 72 -8.35 -6.77 21.61
C ASN A 72 -9.60 -5.99 21.09
N ASP A 73 -9.44 -4.86 20.41
CA ASP A 73 -10.48 -4.16 19.62
C ASP A 73 -10.62 -4.84 18.25
N GLU A 74 -11.23 -6.02 18.24
CA GLU A 74 -11.57 -6.73 17.01
C GLU A 74 -12.71 -6.00 16.29
N LEU A 75 -12.45 -5.50 15.08
CA LEU A 75 -13.47 -4.88 14.22
C LEU A 75 -13.92 -5.86 13.15
N TYR A 76 -15.23 -6.11 13.06
CA TYR A 76 -15.81 -7.05 12.10
C TYR A 76 -16.45 -6.38 10.88
N SER A 77 -16.43 -5.05 10.83
CA SER A 77 -16.87 -4.26 9.69
C SER A 77 -15.70 -3.51 9.10
N TRP A 78 -15.44 -3.72 7.80
CA TRP A 78 -14.42 -2.96 7.11
C TRP A 78 -14.73 -1.46 7.08
N GLN A 79 -16.01 -1.10 6.98
CA GLN A 79 -16.43 0.30 7.02
C GLN A 79 -16.03 0.97 8.34
N GLU A 80 -16.23 0.30 9.47
CA GLU A 80 -15.83 0.80 10.79
C GLU A 80 -14.31 0.92 10.90
N ALA A 81 -13.58 -0.14 10.52
CA ALA A 81 -12.12 -0.14 10.55
C ALA A 81 -11.50 0.94 9.66
N PHE A 82 -11.94 1.04 8.42
CA PHE A 82 -11.45 2.06 7.48
C PHE A 82 -11.75 3.47 7.97
N THR A 83 -12.96 3.70 8.51
CA THR A 83 -13.33 5.01 9.07
C THR A 83 -12.42 5.38 10.24
N SER A 84 -12.18 4.45 11.17
CA SER A 84 -11.28 4.69 12.30
C SER A 84 -9.85 4.98 11.86
N LEU A 85 -9.33 4.22 10.89
CA LEU A 85 -7.99 4.43 10.34
C LEU A 85 -7.87 5.80 9.66
N LEU A 86 -8.84 6.17 8.83
CA LEU A 86 -8.84 7.44 8.11
C LEU A 86 -8.98 8.63 9.06
N GLU A 87 -9.90 8.57 10.03
CA GLU A 87 -10.05 9.64 11.03
C GLU A 87 -8.79 9.83 11.87
N GLY A 88 -8.06 8.75 12.19
CA GLY A 88 -6.75 8.83 12.83
C GLY A 88 -5.75 9.68 12.03
N LEU A 89 -5.65 9.44 10.72
CA LEU A 89 -4.79 10.22 9.83
C LEU A 89 -5.27 11.67 9.66
N LEU A 90 -6.58 11.90 9.56
CA LEU A 90 -7.14 13.24 9.45
C LEU A 90 -6.84 14.05 10.72
N HIS A 91 -7.02 13.45 11.89
CA HIS A 91 -6.71 14.10 13.17
C HIS A 91 -5.21 14.41 13.31
N GLU A 92 -4.34 13.48 12.91
CA GLU A 92 -2.90 13.73 12.86
C GLU A 92 -2.56 14.88 11.92
N GLY A 93 -3.15 14.89 10.72
CA GLY A 93 -3.01 15.95 9.72
C GLY A 93 -3.43 17.32 10.25
N GLU A 94 -4.58 17.40 10.94
CA GLU A 94 -5.04 18.64 11.59
C GLU A 94 -4.03 19.11 12.65
N THR A 95 -3.52 18.18 13.45
CA THR A 95 -2.59 18.46 14.55
C THR A 95 -1.27 19.05 14.04
N ILE A 96 -0.74 18.51 12.94
CA ILE A 96 0.52 18.99 12.35
C ILE A 96 0.31 20.12 11.33
N GLY A 97 -0.93 20.51 11.04
CA GLY A 97 -1.26 21.64 10.17
C GLY A 97 -1.22 21.37 8.67
N VAL A 98 -1.48 20.13 8.23
CA VAL A 98 -1.68 19.84 6.79
C VAL A 98 -2.93 20.58 6.31
N ASN A 99 -2.79 21.42 5.28
CA ASN A 99 -3.89 22.24 4.77
C ASN A 99 -4.77 21.48 3.77
N ILE A 100 -5.83 20.86 4.26
CA ILE A 100 -6.92 20.25 3.46
C ILE A 100 -8.28 20.62 4.05
N PRO A 101 -9.39 20.56 3.27
CA PRO A 101 -10.72 20.87 3.78
C PRO A 101 -11.31 19.69 4.58
N TYR A 102 -10.86 19.49 5.83
CA TYR A 102 -11.24 18.35 6.68
C TYR A 102 -12.75 18.15 6.82
N GLU A 103 -13.50 19.22 7.07
CA GLU A 103 -14.96 19.16 7.19
C GLU A 103 -15.64 18.66 5.91
N ASP A 104 -15.13 19.03 4.74
CA ASP A 104 -15.63 18.53 3.46
C ASP A 104 -15.31 17.05 3.29
N VAL A 105 -14.08 16.63 3.64
CA VAL A 105 -13.69 15.21 3.59
C VAL A 105 -14.59 14.36 4.49
N ARG A 106 -14.80 14.76 5.76
CA ARG A 106 -15.70 14.07 6.70
C ARG A 106 -17.14 14.04 6.22
N ARG A 107 -17.62 15.12 5.61
CA ARG A 107 -18.95 15.17 4.98
C ARG A 107 -19.06 14.18 3.81
N TYR A 108 -18.06 14.12 2.94
CA TYR A 108 -18.05 13.16 1.82
C TYR A 108 -17.97 11.72 2.32
N LEU A 109 -17.19 11.47 3.37
CA LEU A 109 -17.08 10.16 4.02
C LEU A 109 -18.42 9.73 4.61
N SER A 110 -19.12 10.64 5.29
CA SER A 110 -20.44 10.38 5.85
C SER A 110 -21.45 9.94 4.77
N ARG A 111 -21.39 10.54 3.57
CA ARG A 111 -22.21 10.12 2.41
C ARG A 111 -21.80 8.73 1.89
N ALA A 112 -20.51 8.45 1.82
CA ALA A 112 -20.00 7.13 1.43
C ALA A 112 -20.44 6.03 2.40
N ILE A 113 -20.39 6.31 3.71
CA ILE A 113 -20.89 5.42 4.77
C ILE A 113 -22.40 5.20 4.61
N GLY A 114 -23.19 6.27 4.46
CA GLY A 114 -24.65 6.16 4.30
C GLY A 114 -25.11 5.44 3.03
N SER A 115 -24.20 5.20 2.08
CA SER A 115 -24.43 4.41 0.86
C SER A 115 -23.77 3.03 0.89
N PHE A 116 -23.26 2.64 2.06
CA PHE A 116 -22.62 1.35 2.35
C PHE A 116 -21.34 1.10 1.54
N LEU A 117 -20.68 2.16 1.05
CA LEU A 117 -19.64 2.09 0.01
C LEU A 117 -18.57 1.01 0.27
N PHE A 118 -18.27 0.76 1.55
CA PHE A 118 -17.21 -0.15 2.01
C PHE A 118 -17.71 -1.54 2.45
N ASP A 119 -19.02 -1.78 2.45
CA ASP A 119 -19.63 -3.04 2.94
C ASP A 119 -19.42 -4.23 1.98
N ASP A 120 -18.91 -3.99 0.76
CA ASP A 120 -18.59 -5.07 -0.18
C ASP A 120 -17.31 -5.85 0.19
N CYS A 121 -16.56 -5.38 1.19
CA CYS A 121 -15.43 -6.10 1.76
C CYS A 121 -15.88 -6.88 3.01
N GLU A 122 -16.17 -8.17 2.82
CA GLU A 122 -16.65 -9.05 3.90
C GLU A 122 -15.53 -9.84 4.57
N VAL A 123 -14.38 -10.01 3.91
CA VAL A 123 -13.29 -10.87 4.38
C VAL A 123 -11.99 -10.07 4.55
N PRO A 124 -11.48 -9.92 5.78
CA PRO A 124 -10.20 -9.27 6.05
C PRO A 124 -9.05 -10.02 5.38
N SER A 125 -8.33 -9.36 4.50
CA SER A 125 -7.16 -9.90 3.80
C SER A 125 -5.91 -9.14 4.22
N LEU A 126 -4.75 -9.80 4.24
CA LEU A 126 -3.50 -9.11 4.53
C LEU A 126 -3.13 -8.18 3.36
N VAL A 127 -3.12 -6.88 3.65
CA VAL A 127 -2.77 -5.81 2.71
C VAL A 127 -1.43 -5.22 3.15
N SER A 128 -0.46 -5.12 2.25
CA SER A 128 0.84 -4.45 2.47
C SER A 128 0.72 -2.93 2.48
N LEU A 129 -0.25 -2.38 1.74
CA LEU A 129 -0.62 -0.98 1.59
C LEU A 129 0.39 -0.15 0.78
N THR A 130 1.66 -0.15 1.18
CA THR A 130 2.71 0.70 0.58
C THR A 130 3.67 -0.08 -0.31
N GLY A 131 3.28 -1.27 -0.77
CA GLY A 131 4.08 -2.08 -1.69
C GLY A 131 4.25 -1.38 -3.04
N ASP A 132 5.51 -1.23 -3.46
CA ASP A 132 5.88 -0.74 -4.80
C ASP A 132 7.03 -1.58 -5.39
N GLU A 133 7.50 -1.24 -6.59
CA GLU A 133 8.61 -1.94 -7.25
C GLU A 133 9.95 -1.85 -6.51
N TRP A 134 10.11 -0.94 -5.55
CA TRP A 134 11.30 -0.90 -4.69
C TRP A 134 11.28 -1.98 -3.61
N THR A 135 10.10 -2.53 -3.34
CA THR A 135 9.88 -3.52 -2.29
C THR A 135 9.80 -4.96 -2.81
N VAL A 136 9.79 -5.10 -4.14
CA VAL A 136 9.89 -6.37 -4.85
C VAL A 136 11.36 -6.61 -5.20
N MET A 137 11.94 -7.69 -4.67
CA MET A 137 13.32 -8.09 -4.94
C MET A 137 13.34 -9.20 -5.98
N VAL A 138 14.25 -9.08 -6.95
CA VAL A 138 14.44 -10.04 -8.03
C VAL A 138 15.88 -10.53 -8.11
N ASP A 139 16.05 -11.78 -8.53
CA ASP A 139 17.35 -12.37 -8.82
C ASP A 139 17.76 -11.98 -10.25
N PHE A 140 18.33 -10.77 -10.38
CA PHE A 140 18.75 -10.21 -11.66
C PHE A 140 20.06 -9.45 -11.48
N ASP A 141 21.04 -9.75 -12.33
CA ASP A 141 22.29 -9.01 -12.43
C ASP A 141 22.33 -8.20 -13.74
N PRO A 142 22.29 -6.85 -13.69
CA PRO A 142 22.39 -6.01 -14.88
C PRO A 142 23.72 -6.14 -15.64
N GLU A 143 24.81 -6.52 -14.97
CA GLU A 143 26.13 -6.69 -15.59
C GLU A 143 26.22 -8.02 -16.36
N THR A 144 25.52 -9.05 -15.86
CA THR A 144 25.40 -10.36 -16.49
C THR A 144 23.93 -10.77 -16.64
N PRO A 145 23.17 -10.08 -17.51
CA PRO A 145 21.73 -10.30 -17.60
C PRO A 145 21.43 -11.72 -18.05
N THR A 146 20.55 -12.40 -17.31
CA THR A 146 20.12 -13.74 -17.69
C THR A 146 19.34 -13.74 -19.01
N GLU A 147 19.60 -14.74 -19.84
CA GLU A 147 18.81 -15.03 -21.04
C GLU A 147 17.50 -15.77 -20.70
N ASP A 148 17.36 -16.26 -19.45
CA ASP A 148 16.15 -16.93 -19.00
C ASP A 148 14.96 -15.97 -19.05
N GLU A 149 13.86 -16.44 -19.64
CA GLU A 149 12.63 -15.65 -19.71
C GLU A 149 12.04 -15.37 -18.33
N GLN A 150 12.36 -16.22 -17.35
CA GLN A 150 11.83 -16.13 -16.00
C GLN A 150 12.88 -15.62 -15.04
N VAL A 151 12.73 -14.35 -14.66
CA VAL A 151 13.50 -13.76 -13.56
C VAL A 151 12.83 -14.17 -12.23
N PRO A 152 13.54 -14.84 -11.31
CA PRO A 152 12.99 -15.20 -10.00
C PRO A 152 12.69 -13.97 -9.15
N ILE A 153 11.53 -13.97 -8.50
CA ILE A 153 11.21 -13.01 -7.43
C ILE A 153 11.67 -13.64 -6.12
N THR A 154 12.59 -12.98 -5.42
CA THR A 154 13.23 -13.55 -4.22
C THR A 154 12.49 -13.17 -2.95
N SER A 155 11.94 -11.95 -2.89
CA SER A 155 11.08 -11.48 -1.82
C SER A 155 10.16 -10.36 -2.28
N MET A 156 8.99 -10.28 -1.67
CA MET A 156 8.05 -9.18 -1.78
C MET A 156 7.55 -8.92 -0.36
N ILE A 157 7.09 -7.70 -0.08
CA ILE A 157 6.38 -7.26 1.13
C ILE A 157 7.22 -6.37 2.05
N PRO A 158 6.99 -5.05 2.01
CA PRO A 158 7.17 -4.18 3.16
C PRO A 158 5.97 -4.38 4.12
N THR A 159 6.22 -4.75 5.37
CA THR A 159 5.16 -4.98 6.37
C THR A 159 4.88 -3.76 7.26
N SER A 160 5.60 -2.66 7.08
CA SER A 160 5.54 -1.51 7.99
C SER A 160 4.17 -0.83 8.05
N TYR A 161 3.37 -0.95 7.00
CA TYR A 161 2.01 -0.41 6.91
C TYR A 161 0.96 -1.50 6.68
N ALA A 162 1.33 -2.75 6.93
CA ALA A 162 0.45 -3.87 6.66
C ALA A 162 -0.77 -3.86 7.61
N LEU A 163 -1.92 -4.23 7.07
CA LEU A 163 -3.20 -4.28 7.79
C LEU A 163 -4.11 -5.39 7.28
N TRP A 164 -5.12 -5.74 8.07
CA TRP A 164 -6.22 -6.61 7.67
C TRP A 164 -7.34 -5.75 7.09
N GLY A 165 -7.56 -5.84 5.79
CA GLY A 165 -8.42 -4.90 5.08
C GLY A 165 -8.87 -5.37 3.71
N ASP A 166 -9.41 -4.43 2.93
CA ASP A 166 -9.80 -4.66 1.55
C ASP A 166 -8.56 -4.74 0.64
N PRO A 167 -8.35 -5.84 -0.10
CA PRO A 167 -7.32 -5.97 -1.13
C PRO A 167 -7.15 -4.79 -2.08
N MET A 168 -8.25 -4.10 -2.40
CA MET A 168 -8.24 -2.96 -3.32
C MET A 168 -7.52 -1.73 -2.74
N LEU A 169 -7.16 -1.76 -1.44
CA LEU A 169 -6.38 -0.73 -0.77
C LEU A 169 -4.91 -0.73 -1.20
N GLU A 170 -4.38 -1.84 -1.77
CA GLU A 170 -2.97 -1.94 -2.18
C GLU A 170 -2.53 -0.83 -3.15
N ALA A 171 -1.34 -0.26 -2.91
CA ALA A 171 -0.73 0.73 -3.80
C ALA A 171 -0.50 0.18 -5.22
N MET A 172 -0.27 -1.13 -5.36
CA MET A 172 -0.09 -1.79 -6.66
C MET A 172 -1.29 -1.63 -7.61
N PHE A 173 -2.49 -1.34 -7.09
CA PHE A 173 -3.69 -1.04 -7.90
C PHE A 173 -3.81 0.44 -8.30
N LEU A 174 -2.82 1.31 -8.05
CA LEU A 174 -2.87 2.72 -8.48
C LEU A 174 -2.80 2.83 -10.00
N GLU A 175 -1.75 2.22 -10.58
CA GLU A 175 -1.49 2.19 -12.02
C GLU A 175 -1.08 0.77 -12.42
N PRO A 176 -1.99 -0.22 -12.28
CA PRO A 176 -1.64 -1.60 -12.50
C PRO A 176 -1.40 -1.86 -13.99
N SER A 177 -0.37 -2.65 -14.31
CA SER A 177 -0.17 -3.13 -15.67
C SER A 177 -1.22 -4.18 -16.04
N VAL A 178 -1.47 -4.37 -17.34
CA VAL A 178 -2.41 -5.39 -17.83
C VAL A 178 -1.97 -6.78 -17.37
N ALA A 179 -0.68 -7.08 -17.47
CA ALA A 179 -0.13 -8.36 -17.03
C ALA A 179 -0.32 -8.59 -15.52
N PHE A 180 -0.12 -7.55 -14.69
CA PHE A 180 -0.41 -7.64 -13.26
C PHE A 180 -1.87 -7.97 -12.99
N LEU A 181 -2.81 -7.28 -13.65
CA LEU A 181 -4.24 -7.57 -13.49
C LEU A 181 -4.61 -8.98 -13.96
N GLU A 182 -4.06 -9.44 -15.08
CA GLU A 182 -4.24 -10.82 -15.56
C GLU A 182 -3.75 -11.84 -14.52
N GLY A 183 -2.57 -11.60 -13.95
CA GLY A 183 -1.99 -12.44 -12.90
C GLY A 183 -2.83 -12.45 -11.63
N TYR A 184 -3.40 -11.31 -11.27
CA TYR A 184 -4.30 -11.17 -10.13
C TYR A 184 -5.66 -11.87 -10.35
N GLY A 185 -6.02 -12.16 -11.60
CA GLY A 185 -7.30 -12.76 -11.98
C GLY A 185 -8.37 -11.75 -12.44
N GLY A 186 -7.98 -10.51 -12.72
CA GLY A 186 -8.84 -9.43 -13.22
C GLY A 186 -8.72 -8.14 -12.40
N SER A 187 -9.36 -7.08 -12.88
CA SER A 187 -9.48 -5.84 -12.12
C SER A 187 -10.50 -6.02 -10.98
N PRO A 188 -10.14 -5.67 -9.72
CA PRO A 188 -11.12 -5.60 -8.63
C PRO A 188 -12.11 -4.43 -8.82
N VAL A 189 -11.77 -3.45 -9.66
CA VAL A 189 -12.63 -2.32 -10.00
C VAL A 189 -13.49 -2.70 -11.21
N VAL A 190 -14.75 -3.09 -10.94
CA VAL A 190 -15.71 -3.50 -11.97
C VAL A 190 -16.80 -2.44 -12.20
N PHE A 191 -17.36 -1.87 -11.13
CA PHE A 191 -18.45 -0.90 -11.22
C PHE A 191 -18.03 0.51 -10.79
N ALA A 192 -18.91 1.48 -11.01
CA ALA A 192 -18.68 2.88 -10.64
C ALA A 192 -18.39 3.04 -9.13
N ARG A 193 -19.11 2.28 -8.29
CA ARG A 193 -18.89 2.22 -6.84
C ARG A 193 -17.45 1.88 -6.46
N GLN A 194 -16.83 0.87 -7.07
CA GLN A 194 -15.42 0.54 -6.78
C GLN A 194 -14.45 1.64 -7.22
N LYS A 195 -14.78 2.41 -8.28
CA LYS A 195 -13.98 3.59 -8.66
C LYS A 195 -14.01 4.65 -7.57
N THR A 196 -15.18 4.91 -6.98
CA THR A 196 -15.32 5.83 -5.84
C THR A 196 -14.62 5.31 -4.59
N LYS A 197 -14.75 4.02 -4.29
CA LYS A 197 -14.02 3.37 -3.18
C LYS A 197 -12.50 3.49 -3.39
N ARG A 198 -12.01 3.37 -4.64
CA ARG A 198 -10.59 3.58 -4.95
C ARG A 198 -10.13 5.03 -4.75
N LEU A 199 -10.98 6.04 -4.98
CA LEU A 199 -10.64 7.43 -4.66
C LEU A 199 -10.37 7.61 -3.15
N TRP A 200 -11.16 6.96 -2.29
CA TRP A 200 -10.92 6.96 -0.85
C TRP A 200 -9.59 6.31 -0.48
N TYR A 201 -9.25 5.19 -1.12
CA TYR A 201 -8.00 4.48 -0.87
C TYR A 201 -6.78 5.25 -1.36
N ASN A 202 -6.90 5.95 -2.48
CA ASN A 202 -5.86 6.84 -2.97
C ASN A 202 -5.67 8.05 -2.05
N LEU A 203 -6.76 8.64 -1.54
CA LEU A 203 -6.71 9.71 -0.55
C LEU A 203 -6.02 9.22 0.74
N PHE A 204 -6.40 8.04 1.24
CA PHE A 204 -5.81 7.44 2.44
C PHE A 204 -4.31 7.21 2.29
N LEU A 205 -3.87 6.58 1.20
CA LEU A 205 -2.45 6.38 0.91
C LEU A 205 -1.69 7.71 0.78
N ALA A 206 -2.28 8.70 0.10
CA ALA A 206 -1.65 10.00 -0.06
C ALA A 206 -1.52 10.76 1.27
N LEU A 207 -2.49 10.63 2.19
CA LEU A 207 -2.39 11.17 3.54
C LEU A 207 -1.20 10.55 4.28
N ILE A 208 -1.06 9.23 4.25
CA ILE A 208 0.07 8.52 4.87
C ILE A 208 1.41 9.07 4.36
N VAL A 209 1.57 9.21 3.05
CA VAL A 209 2.82 9.72 2.45
C VAL A 209 3.09 11.17 2.86
N VAL A 210 2.06 12.03 2.91
CA VAL A 210 2.22 13.42 3.36
C VAL A 210 2.62 13.49 4.84
N LEU A 211 1.94 12.74 5.71
CA LEU A 211 2.22 12.73 7.15
C LEU A 211 3.64 12.21 7.46
N GLN A 212 4.09 11.17 6.76
CA GLN A 212 5.47 10.69 6.84
C GLN A 212 6.48 11.75 6.42
N ALA A 213 6.21 12.47 5.33
CA ALA A 213 7.08 13.52 4.84
C ALA A 213 7.20 14.66 5.85
N GLU A 214 6.08 15.11 6.44
CA GLU A 214 6.10 16.15 7.48
C GLU A 214 6.82 15.71 8.76
N SER A 215 6.60 14.46 9.20
CA SER A 215 7.33 13.88 10.34
C SER A 215 8.83 13.74 10.09
N SER A 216 9.24 13.54 8.83
CA SER A 216 10.64 13.42 8.43
C SER A 216 11.34 14.77 8.31
N LYS A 217 10.64 15.84 7.89
CA LYS A 217 11.17 17.22 7.86
C LYS A 217 11.57 17.73 9.23
N ALA A 218 10.87 17.30 10.28
CA ALA A 218 11.28 17.57 11.66
C ALA A 218 12.67 16.98 12.00
N ASN A 219 13.16 16.01 11.21
CA ASN A 219 14.35 15.22 11.48
C ASN A 219 15.49 15.35 10.45
N ARG A 220 15.32 15.95 9.25
CA ARG A 220 16.39 16.20 8.24
C ARG A 220 15.97 17.12 7.06
N SER A 221 17.00 17.70 6.41
CA SER A 221 17.03 18.68 5.30
C SER A 221 15.95 18.57 4.20
N ASP A 222 15.38 19.72 3.85
CA ASP A 222 14.30 19.99 2.88
C ASP A 222 14.63 19.61 1.42
N THR A 223 14.54 18.32 1.07
CA THR A 223 14.33 17.93 -0.34
C THR A 223 12.91 17.41 -0.47
N ILE A 224 12.07 18.13 -1.21
CA ILE A 224 10.72 17.65 -1.54
C ILE A 224 10.90 16.45 -2.46
N ASP A 225 10.69 15.26 -1.89
CA ASP A 225 10.72 14.00 -2.62
C ASP A 225 9.57 13.99 -3.65
N SER A 226 9.83 13.41 -4.84
CA SER A 226 8.84 13.22 -5.91
C SER A 226 7.57 12.55 -5.38
N LYS A 227 7.72 11.60 -4.44
CA LYS A 227 6.60 10.94 -3.75
C LYS A 227 5.71 11.92 -2.97
N THR A 228 6.30 12.94 -2.34
CA THR A 228 5.56 13.95 -1.57
C THR A 228 4.76 14.87 -2.48
N SER A 229 5.32 15.26 -3.63
CA SER A 229 4.58 16.06 -4.63
C SER A 229 3.38 15.28 -5.16
N TRP A 230 3.61 14.03 -5.60
CA TRP A 230 2.54 13.14 -6.05
C TRP A 230 1.43 12.99 -5.00
N ALA A 231 1.79 12.80 -3.73
CA ALA A 231 0.82 12.62 -2.67
C ALA A 231 -0.04 13.88 -2.46
N ARG A 232 0.57 15.07 -2.47
CA ARG A 232 -0.17 16.34 -2.35
C ARG A 232 -1.13 16.57 -3.52
N ASP A 233 -0.68 16.29 -4.74
CA ASP A 233 -1.53 16.40 -5.94
C ASP A 233 -2.67 15.38 -5.92
N THR A 234 -2.38 14.16 -5.45
CA THR A 234 -3.37 13.08 -5.29
C THR A 234 -4.43 13.45 -4.25
N LEU A 235 -4.04 14.05 -3.11
CA LEU A 235 -4.99 14.53 -2.10
C LEU A 235 -5.97 15.54 -2.70
N VAL A 236 -5.46 16.60 -3.33
CA VAL A 236 -6.30 17.64 -3.93
C VAL A 236 -7.24 17.05 -4.97
N THR A 237 -6.70 16.21 -5.86
CA THR A 237 -7.47 15.57 -6.92
C THR A 237 -8.56 14.64 -6.38
N CYS A 238 -8.26 13.83 -5.36
CA CYS A 238 -9.24 12.92 -4.78
C CYS A 238 -10.34 13.68 -4.05
N ILE A 239 -10.01 14.71 -3.27
CA ILE A 239 -10.99 15.53 -2.55
C ILE A 239 -11.96 16.19 -3.53
N GLU A 240 -11.46 16.80 -4.61
CA GLU A 240 -12.33 17.42 -5.61
C GLU A 240 -13.22 16.39 -6.30
N LYS A 241 -12.69 15.21 -6.67
CA LYS A 241 -13.49 14.14 -7.27
C LYS A 241 -14.53 13.57 -6.32
N LEU A 242 -14.19 13.44 -5.03
CA LEU A 242 -15.06 12.88 -4.00
C LEU A 242 -16.26 13.76 -3.72
N LYS A 243 -16.19 15.07 -3.99
CA LYS A 243 -17.32 16.00 -3.84
C LYS A 243 -18.59 15.52 -4.54
N ASP A 244 -18.47 15.08 -5.79
CA ASP A 244 -19.60 14.69 -6.64
C ASP A 244 -19.57 13.19 -7.03
N ALA A 245 -18.72 12.39 -6.37
CA ALA A 245 -18.56 10.98 -6.71
C ALA A 245 -19.85 10.16 -6.45
N PRO A 246 -20.29 9.32 -7.40
CA PRO A 246 -21.43 8.44 -7.21
C PRO A 246 -21.06 7.34 -6.20
N CYS A 247 -21.97 7.06 -5.26
CA CYS A 247 -21.77 6.02 -4.25
C CYS A 247 -22.68 4.79 -4.44
N TYR A 248 -23.37 4.73 -5.58
CA TYR A 248 -24.26 3.63 -6.00
C TYR A 248 -23.60 2.74 -7.05
#